data_AF-A0A537KIV8-F1
#
_entry.id   AF-A0A537KIV8-F1
#
_cell.length_a   1.000
_cell.length_b   1.000
_cell.length_c   1.000
_cell.angle_alpha   90.00
_cell.angle_beta   90.00
_cell.angle_gamma   90.00
#
_symmetry.space_group_name_H-M   'P 1'
#
loop_
_entity.id
_entity.type
_entity.pdbx_description
1 polymer ?
#
loop_
_entity_poly.entity_id
_entity_poly.type
_entity_poly.pdbx_seq_one_letter_code
_entity_poly.pdbx_strand_id
1 'polypeptide(L)'
;LMVIAGIYLIFHFNPKYKTGSILGITCAVLMAFVMIFIREFLQRLNPQTVLTYQMSGGLITLSALMPFYMQQFPTDYIFPNFKDWMWLLVLAWLCSVLAFQFSTYALKRLTAFTVNLSFNLEPVYGIFLAIILFGESRDFDWSFIAGLSLIAASLAIHIVMLLKKERKIVLENAVN
;
A
#
# COMPACT_ATOMS: atom_id res chain seq x y z
N LEU A 1 7.09 -16.16 -4.09
CA LEU A 1 6.41 -17.05 -5.07
C LEU A 1 4.96 -17.37 -4.67
N MET A 2 4.72 -17.85 -3.44
CA MET A 2 3.35 -18.16 -2.97
C MET A 2 2.38 -16.96 -2.95
N VAL A 3 2.84 -15.76 -2.58
CA VAL A 3 2.01 -14.53 -2.63
C VAL A 3 1.60 -14.19 -4.08
N ILE A 4 2.51 -14.36 -5.04
CA ILE A 4 2.25 -14.13 -6.47
C ILE A 4 1.24 -15.16 -7.00
N ALA A 5 1.33 -16.41 -6.54
CA ALA A 5 0.35 -17.46 -6.88
C ALA A 5 -1.03 -17.19 -6.27
N GLY A 6 -1.11 -16.70 -5.02
CA GLY A 6 -2.37 -16.30 -4.39
C GLY A 6 -3.03 -15.11 -5.09
N ILE A 7 -2.24 -14.11 -5.46
CA ILE A 7 -2.69 -12.97 -6.29
C ILE A 7 -3.22 -13.47 -7.64
N TYR A 8 -2.50 -14.37 -8.32
CA TYR A 8 -2.95 -14.94 -9.60
C TYR A 8 -4.32 -15.64 -9.47
N LEU A 9 -4.53 -16.37 -8.38
CA LEU A 9 -5.76 -17.11 -8.11
C LEU A 9 -6.95 -16.19 -7.82
N ILE A 10 -6.72 -15.05 -7.14
CA ILE A 10 -7.74 -14.00 -6.92
C ILE A 10 -8.15 -13.33 -8.25
N PHE A 11 -7.21 -13.11 -9.16
CA PHE A 11 -7.44 -12.37 -10.41
C PHE A 11 -7.93 -13.21 -11.59
N HIS A 12 -7.84 -14.55 -11.54
CA HIS A 12 -8.15 -15.41 -12.68
C HIS A 12 -9.64 -15.44 -13.08
N PHE A 13 -10.57 -14.92 -12.26
CA PHE A 13 -11.98 -15.31 -12.39
C PHE A 13 -13.02 -14.24 -12.74
N ASN A 14 -12.65 -13.08 -13.31
CA ASN A 14 -13.64 -12.23 -13.98
C ASN A 14 -13.10 -11.36 -15.13
N PRO A 15 -13.59 -11.49 -16.38
CA PRO A 15 -13.14 -10.68 -17.51
C PRO A 15 -13.41 -9.17 -17.37
N LYS A 16 -14.28 -8.76 -16.43
CA LYS A 16 -14.57 -7.35 -16.11
C LYS A 16 -13.42 -6.60 -15.44
N TYR A 17 -12.48 -7.27 -14.77
CA TYR A 17 -11.42 -6.59 -13.97
C TYR A 17 -10.04 -6.56 -14.64
N LYS A 18 -9.91 -7.08 -15.88
CA LYS A 18 -8.63 -7.20 -16.59
C LYS A 18 -7.87 -5.87 -16.71
N THR A 19 -8.59 -4.79 -17.03
CA THR A 19 -7.98 -3.45 -17.17
C THR A 19 -7.43 -2.94 -15.84
N GLY A 20 -8.17 -3.16 -14.74
CA GLY A 20 -7.73 -2.80 -13.39
C GLY A 20 -6.47 -3.55 -12.96
N SER A 21 -6.38 -4.85 -13.25
CA SER A 21 -5.19 -5.65 -12.95
C SER A 21 -3.95 -5.19 -13.72
N ILE A 22 -4.08 -4.89 -15.02
CA ILE A 22 -2.97 -4.40 -15.85
C ILE A 22 -2.48 -3.03 -15.34
N LEU A 23 -3.42 -2.14 -15.00
CA LEU A 23 -3.09 -0.84 -14.41
C LEU A 23 -2.42 -1.00 -13.05
N GLY A 24 -2.91 -1.92 -12.20
CA GLY A 24 -2.31 -2.21 -10.89
C GLY A 24 -0.88 -2.74 -10.99
N ILE A 25 -0.62 -3.67 -11.92
CA ILE A 25 0.74 -4.20 -12.15
C ILE A 25 1.66 -3.09 -12.67
N THR A 26 1.19 -2.29 -13.63
CA THR A 26 1.95 -1.14 -14.16
C THR A 26 2.27 -0.14 -13.05
N CYS A 27 1.30 0.16 -12.18
CA CYS A 27 1.48 1.02 -11.01
C CYS A 27 2.51 0.43 -10.04
N ALA A 28 2.46 -0.87 -9.76
CA ALA A 28 3.43 -1.52 -8.86
C ALA A 28 4.86 -1.44 -9.40
N VAL A 29 5.06 -1.59 -10.72
CA VAL A 29 6.37 -1.41 -11.35
C VAL A 29 6.85 0.04 -11.22
N LEU A 30 6.01 1.01 -11.53
CA LEU A 30 6.34 2.43 -11.36
C LEU A 30 6.65 2.78 -9.90
N MET A 31 5.87 2.24 -8.96
CA MET A 31 6.08 2.42 -7.53
C MET A 31 7.42 1.84 -7.08
N ALA A 32 7.83 0.70 -7.63
CA ALA A 32 9.15 0.12 -7.34
C ALA A 32 10.29 1.05 -7.78
N PHE A 33 10.20 1.67 -8.98
CA PHE A 33 11.15 2.70 -9.41
C PHE A 33 11.16 3.89 -8.44
N VAL A 34 9.99 4.42 -8.09
CA VAL A 34 9.86 5.54 -7.14
C VAL A 34 10.48 5.20 -5.78
N MET A 35 10.28 3.99 -5.25
CA MET A 35 10.90 3.56 -3.99
C MET A 35 12.43 3.51 -4.07
N ILE A 36 13.00 3.06 -5.20
CA ILE A 36 14.45 3.05 -5.42
C ILE A 36 14.99 4.49 -5.38
N PHE A 37 14.38 5.41 -6.12
CA PHE A 37 14.79 6.82 -6.11
C PHE A 37 14.65 7.44 -4.72
N ILE A 38 13.52 7.26 -4.04
CA ILE A 38 13.32 7.75 -2.66
C ILE A 38 14.44 7.26 -1.75
N ARG A 39 14.81 5.98 -1.84
CA ARG A 39 15.88 5.41 -1.02
C ARG A 39 17.22 6.08 -1.24
N GLU A 40 17.58 6.39 -2.49
CA GLU A 40 18.81 7.12 -2.80
C GLU A 40 18.78 8.56 -2.27
N PHE A 41 17.66 9.27 -2.42
CA PHE A 41 17.51 10.63 -1.92
C PHE A 41 17.53 10.70 -0.39
N LEU A 42 16.94 9.73 0.30
CA LEU A 42 16.95 9.64 1.77
C LEU A 42 18.34 9.41 2.38
N GLN A 43 19.33 8.95 1.59
CA GLN A 43 20.71 8.85 2.06
C GLN A 43 21.42 10.22 2.11
N ARG A 44 20.91 11.21 1.39
CA ARG A 44 21.55 12.53 1.24
C ARG A 44 20.73 13.68 1.84
N LEU A 45 19.42 13.49 1.97
CA LEU A 45 18.47 14.52 2.38
C LEU A 45 17.65 14.06 3.59
N ASN A 46 17.18 15.03 4.38
CA ASN A 46 16.27 14.75 5.48
C ASN A 46 14.92 14.20 4.96
N PRO A 47 14.29 13.24 5.65
CA PRO A 47 13.03 12.63 5.21
C PRO A 47 11.88 13.63 4.99
N GLN A 48 11.83 14.67 5.83
CA GLN A 48 10.83 15.73 5.75
C GLN A 48 10.99 16.56 4.45
N THR A 49 12.23 16.80 4.04
CA THR A 49 12.55 17.51 2.81
C THR A 49 12.16 16.68 1.59
N VAL A 50 12.51 15.38 1.57
CA VAL A 50 12.14 14.47 0.48
C VAL A 50 10.62 14.37 0.33
N LEU A 51 9.88 14.24 1.43
CA LEU A 51 8.42 14.20 1.40
C LEU A 51 7.82 15.50 0.84
N THR A 52 8.34 16.65 1.26
CA THR A 52 7.86 17.96 0.78
C THR A 52 8.05 18.10 -0.72
N TYR A 53 9.22 17.71 -1.25
CA TYR A 53 9.46 17.68 -2.69
C TYR A 53 8.52 16.71 -3.41
N GLN A 54 8.27 15.53 -2.85
CA GLN A 54 7.39 14.53 -3.45
C GLN A 54 5.94 15.02 -3.54
N MET A 55 5.40 15.59 -2.47
CA MET A 55 4.04 16.12 -2.45
C MET A 55 3.88 17.34 -3.36
N SER A 56 4.88 18.23 -3.37
CA SER A 56 4.88 19.40 -4.25
C SER A 56 4.99 19.00 -5.73
N GLY A 57 5.87 18.05 -6.03
CA GLY A 57 6.02 17.50 -7.38
C GLY A 57 4.76 16.77 -7.84
N GLY A 58 4.10 16.02 -6.96
CA GLY A 58 2.81 15.40 -7.21
C GLY A 58 1.73 16.43 -7.54
N LEU A 59 1.63 17.51 -6.75
CA LEU A 59 0.69 18.60 -7.00
C LEU A 59 0.91 19.26 -8.35
N ILE A 60 2.16 19.63 -8.68
CA ILE A 60 2.50 20.28 -9.95
C ILE A 60 2.20 19.35 -11.13
N THR A 61 2.63 18.08 -11.05
CA THR A 61 2.45 17.11 -12.12
C THR A 61 0.99 16.80 -12.37
N LEU A 62 0.20 16.56 -11.31
CA LEU A 62 -1.24 16.31 -11.43
C LEU A 62 -1.97 17.54 -11.96
N SER A 63 -1.62 18.75 -11.51
CA SER A 63 -2.21 19.99 -12.02
C SER A 63 -1.91 20.19 -13.51
N ALA A 64 -0.69 19.87 -13.96
CA ALA A 64 -0.31 19.94 -15.36
C ALA A 64 -0.98 18.87 -16.23
N LEU A 65 -1.28 17.69 -15.66
CA LEU A 65 -1.91 16.56 -16.36
C LEU A 65 -3.45 16.65 -16.39
N MET A 66 -4.04 17.40 -15.46
CA MET A 66 -5.48 17.66 -15.37
C MET A 66 -6.14 18.10 -16.69
N PRO A 67 -5.62 19.08 -17.48
CA PRO A 67 -6.24 19.46 -18.74
C PRO A 67 -6.29 18.34 -19.77
N PHE A 68 -5.29 17.45 -19.81
CA PHE A 68 -5.28 16.29 -20.71
C PHE A 68 -6.31 15.24 -20.26
N TYR A 69 -6.46 15.04 -18.95
CA TYR A 69 -7.47 14.13 -18.39
C TYR A 69 -8.90 14.59 -18.69
N MET A 70 -9.18 15.89 -18.54
CA MET A 70 -10.50 16.49 -18.82
C MET A 70 -10.94 16.35 -20.28
N GLN A 71 -9.99 16.26 -21.24
CA GLN A 71 -10.33 16.03 -22.65
C GLN A 71 -10.91 14.64 -22.91
N GLN A 72 -10.50 13.64 -22.14
CA GLN A 72 -10.94 12.25 -22.29
C GLN A 72 -12.15 11.94 -21.38
N PHE A 73 -12.21 12.55 -20.20
CA PHE A 73 -13.27 12.37 -19.21
C PHE A 73 -13.78 13.73 -18.71
N PRO A 74 -14.73 14.36 -19.44
CA PRO A 74 -15.29 15.64 -19.04
C PRO A 74 -16.08 15.49 -17.74
N THR A 75 -15.88 16.41 -16.80
CA THR A 75 -16.57 16.44 -15.50
C THR A 75 -17.38 17.73 -15.36
N ASP A 76 -18.55 17.62 -14.74
CA ASP A 76 -19.47 18.75 -14.55
C ASP A 76 -18.98 19.82 -13.55
N TYR A 77 -17.99 19.48 -12.71
CA TYR A 77 -17.46 20.38 -11.68
C TYR A 77 -15.95 20.23 -11.54
N ILE A 78 -15.22 21.31 -11.85
CA ILE A 78 -13.75 21.41 -11.71
C ILE A 78 -13.37 21.79 -10.27
N PHE A 79 -14.22 22.58 -9.61
CA PHE A 79 -14.03 22.97 -8.21
C PHE A 79 -14.92 22.12 -7.30
N PRO A 80 -14.33 21.46 -6.27
CA PRO A 80 -15.10 20.72 -5.28
C PRO A 80 -16.04 21.64 -4.51
N ASN A 81 -17.18 21.11 -4.04
CA ASN A 81 -18.06 21.84 -3.14
C ASN A 81 -17.38 22.01 -1.76
N PHE A 82 -17.90 22.90 -0.90
CA PHE A 82 -17.40 23.10 0.46
C PHE A 82 -17.36 21.78 1.28
N LYS A 83 -18.35 20.91 1.10
CA LYS A 83 -18.36 19.57 1.73
C LYS A 83 -17.21 18.70 1.25
N ASP A 84 -16.91 18.71 -0.05
CA ASP A 84 -15.82 17.92 -0.62
C ASP A 84 -14.47 18.47 -0.13
N TRP A 85 -14.33 19.79 -0.04
CA TRP A 85 -13.17 20.43 0.57
C TRP A 85 -12.96 20.02 2.03
N MET A 86 -14.02 19.96 2.83
CA MET A 86 -13.92 19.46 4.20
C MET A 86 -13.44 18.01 4.25
N TRP A 87 -14.00 17.12 3.42
CA TRP A 87 -13.57 15.72 3.35
C TRP A 87 -12.13 15.57 2.84
N LEU A 88 -11.73 16.34 1.84
CA LEU A 88 -10.36 16.36 1.33
C LEU A 88 -9.37 16.83 2.39
N LEU A 89 -9.71 17.85 3.19
CA LEU A 89 -8.89 18.31 4.30
C LEU A 89 -8.75 17.24 5.38
N VAL A 90 -9.85 16.59 5.75
CA VAL A 90 -9.84 15.49 6.72
C VAL A 90 -8.95 14.34 6.22
N LEU A 91 -9.09 13.94 4.96
CA LEU A 91 -8.26 12.89 4.34
C LEU A 91 -6.79 13.28 4.26
N ALA A 92 -6.48 14.49 3.80
CA ALA A 92 -5.10 14.97 3.68
C ALA A 92 -4.41 15.05 5.06
N TRP A 93 -5.10 15.58 6.07
CA TRP A 93 -4.51 15.73 7.39
C TRP A 93 -4.44 14.40 8.17
N LEU A 94 -5.55 13.66 8.25
CA LEU A 94 -5.60 12.41 9.02
C LEU A 94 -4.86 11.28 8.30
N CYS A 95 -5.17 11.06 7.02
CA CYS A 95 -4.64 9.91 6.29
C CYS A 95 -3.25 10.14 5.71
N SER A 96 -2.85 11.39 5.42
CA SER A 96 -1.50 11.66 4.90
C SER A 96 -0.56 12.16 5.99
N VAL A 97 -0.82 13.33 6.57
CA VAL A 97 0.13 13.97 7.50
C VAL A 97 0.28 13.18 8.80
N LEU A 98 -0.82 12.84 9.47
CA LEU A 98 -0.78 12.09 10.73
C LEU A 98 -0.28 10.65 10.54
N ALA A 99 -0.75 9.94 9.50
CA ALA A 99 -0.27 8.60 9.21
C ALA A 99 1.23 8.57 8.89
N PHE A 100 1.74 9.55 8.13
CA PHE A 100 3.17 9.67 7.86
C PHE A 100 3.98 9.96 9.13
N GLN A 101 3.49 10.83 10.00
CA GLN A 101 4.13 11.12 11.29
C GLN A 101 4.15 9.89 12.20
N PHE A 102 3.06 9.11 12.26
CA PHE A 102 3.06 7.84 12.97
C PHE A 102 3.99 6.82 12.33
N SER A 103 4.03 6.72 11.01
CA SER A 103 4.94 5.83 10.29
C SER A 103 6.41 6.15 10.58
N THR A 104 6.79 7.43 10.55
CA THR A 104 8.16 7.86 10.89
C THR A 104 8.49 7.66 12.37
N TYR A 105 7.53 7.83 13.29
CA TYR A 105 7.72 7.54 14.71
C TYR A 105 7.83 6.03 14.98
N ALA A 106 6.99 5.24 14.31
CA ALA A 106 7.00 3.79 14.37
C ALA A 106 8.33 3.25 13.83
N LEU A 107 8.85 3.76 12.71
CA LEU A 107 10.17 3.40 12.19
C LEU A 107 11.31 3.68 13.18
N LYS A 108 11.17 4.67 14.08
CA LYS A 108 12.17 4.97 15.12
C LYS A 108 12.09 4.03 16.33
N ARG A 109 10.96 3.37 16.56
CA ARG A 109 10.73 2.50 17.74
C ARG A 109 10.56 1.02 17.41
N LEU A 110 10.19 0.70 16.19
CA LEU A 110 9.97 -0.64 15.68
C LEU A 110 11.18 -1.06 14.85
N THR A 111 11.55 -2.32 14.97
CA THR A 111 12.57 -2.90 14.10
C THR A 111 12.09 -2.88 12.64
N ALA A 112 13.02 -2.80 11.69
CA ALA A 112 12.70 -2.90 10.25
C ALA A 112 11.85 -4.15 9.94
N PHE A 113 12.00 -5.21 10.74
CA PHE A 113 11.19 -6.41 10.70
C PHE A 113 9.70 -6.16 11.01
N THR A 114 9.37 -5.51 12.13
CA THR A 114 7.97 -5.28 12.54
C THR A 114 7.24 -4.34 11.57
N VAL A 115 7.98 -3.39 11.00
CA VAL A 115 7.48 -2.50 9.95
C VAL A 115 7.17 -3.29 8.68
N ASN A 116 8.10 -4.13 8.21
CA ASN A 116 7.89 -4.97 7.02
C ASN A 116 6.71 -5.94 7.22
N LEU A 117 6.58 -6.49 8.43
CA LEU A 117 5.46 -7.34 8.82
C LEU A 117 4.11 -6.63 8.72
N SER A 118 4.03 -5.40 9.22
CA SER A 118 2.80 -4.61 9.20
C SER A 118 2.33 -4.29 7.77
N PHE A 119 3.27 -3.99 6.85
CA PHE A 119 2.96 -3.79 5.43
C PHE A 119 2.47 -5.06 4.75
N ASN A 120 3.03 -6.22 5.10
CA ASN A 120 2.57 -7.48 4.52
C ASN A 120 1.14 -7.86 4.96
N LEU A 121 0.70 -7.40 6.13
CA LEU A 121 -0.66 -7.62 6.64
C LEU A 121 -1.69 -6.67 6.03
N GLU A 122 -1.26 -5.59 5.36
CA GLU A 122 -2.11 -4.61 4.67
C GLU A 122 -3.23 -5.18 3.81
N PRO A 123 -2.93 -6.07 2.85
CA PRO A 123 -3.98 -6.70 2.06
C PRO A 123 -4.97 -7.51 2.92
N VAL A 124 -4.51 -8.17 3.98
CA VAL A 124 -5.36 -9.05 4.80
C VAL A 124 -6.35 -8.24 5.64
N TYR A 125 -5.88 -7.23 6.37
CA TYR A 125 -6.78 -6.40 7.17
C TYR A 125 -7.66 -5.50 6.31
N GLY A 126 -7.17 -5.06 5.13
CA GLY A 126 -7.97 -4.31 4.17
C GLY A 126 -9.19 -5.11 3.69
N ILE A 127 -8.99 -6.39 3.34
CA ILE A 127 -10.07 -7.29 2.93
C ILE A 127 -11.03 -7.57 4.10
N PHE A 128 -10.50 -7.76 5.32
CA PHE A 128 -11.31 -8.00 6.50
C PHE A 128 -12.21 -6.79 6.84
N LEU A 129 -11.66 -5.58 6.76
CA LEU A 129 -12.42 -4.34 6.93
C LEU A 129 -13.46 -4.15 5.82
N ALA A 130 -13.13 -4.49 4.57
CA ALA A 130 -14.08 -4.42 3.46
C ALA A 130 -15.31 -5.31 3.69
N ILE A 131 -15.09 -6.55 4.16
CA ILE A 131 -16.17 -7.48 4.52
C ILE A 131 -17.07 -6.90 5.61
N ILE A 132 -16.50 -6.34 6.67
CA ILE A 132 -17.25 -5.85 7.84
C ILE A 132 -18.00 -4.55 7.53
N LEU A 133 -17.34 -3.60 6.88
CA LEU A 133 -17.89 -2.24 6.68
C LEU A 133 -18.81 -2.14 5.48
N PHE A 134 -18.47 -2.80 4.36
CA PHE A 134 -19.23 -2.71 3.11
C PHE A 134 -20.15 -3.91 2.89
N GLY A 135 -20.03 -4.96 3.70
CA GLY A 135 -20.90 -6.13 3.60
C GLY A 135 -20.71 -6.94 2.30
N GLU A 136 -19.65 -6.67 1.53
CA GLU A 136 -19.32 -7.31 0.24
C GLU A 136 -19.02 -8.82 0.33
N SER A 137 -19.21 -9.42 1.51
CA SER A 137 -19.17 -10.86 1.77
C SER A 137 -19.89 -11.74 0.73
N ARG A 138 -20.89 -11.19 0.03
CA ARG A 138 -21.72 -11.88 -0.96
C ARG A 138 -21.12 -11.99 -2.36
N ASP A 139 -20.15 -11.14 -2.70
CA ASP A 139 -19.49 -11.15 -4.02
C ASP A 139 -18.21 -12.02 -4.03
N PHE A 140 -17.86 -12.63 -2.89
CA PHE A 140 -16.70 -13.52 -2.79
C PHE A 140 -17.04 -14.94 -3.21
N ASP A 141 -16.56 -15.31 -4.40
CA ASP A 141 -16.55 -16.69 -4.87
C ASP A 141 -15.68 -17.58 -3.96
N TRP A 142 -15.95 -18.89 -3.93
CA TRP A 142 -15.17 -19.86 -3.16
C TRP A 142 -13.66 -19.78 -3.49
N SER A 143 -13.34 -19.46 -4.74
CA SER A 143 -11.97 -19.25 -5.22
C SER A 143 -11.29 -18.03 -4.57
N PHE A 144 -12.04 -16.97 -4.27
CA PHE A 144 -11.52 -15.78 -3.60
C PHE A 144 -11.12 -16.10 -2.15
N ILE A 145 -11.95 -16.86 -1.44
CA ILE A 145 -11.69 -17.29 -0.07
C ILE A 145 -10.48 -18.23 -0.03
N ALA A 146 -10.36 -19.14 -1.01
CA ALA A 146 -9.20 -19.99 -1.17
C ALA A 146 -7.91 -19.16 -1.43
N GLY A 147 -7.97 -18.16 -2.31
CA GLY A 147 -6.84 -17.26 -2.57
C GLY A 147 -6.44 -16.44 -1.35
N LEU A 148 -7.41 -15.88 -0.63
CA LEU A 148 -7.21 -15.12 0.61
C LEU A 148 -6.55 -15.98 1.69
N SER A 149 -7.07 -17.19 1.91
CA SER A 149 -6.51 -18.12 2.90
C SER A 149 -5.07 -18.52 2.54
N LEU A 150 -4.75 -18.67 1.25
CA LEU A 150 -3.40 -18.98 0.79
C LEU A 150 -2.43 -17.81 1.00
N ILE A 151 -2.87 -16.56 0.77
CA ILE A 151 -2.07 -15.37 1.09
C ILE A 151 -1.84 -15.27 2.60
N ALA A 152 -2.89 -15.41 3.40
CA ALA A 152 -2.81 -15.36 4.86
C ALA A 152 -1.89 -16.46 5.41
N ALA A 153 -1.99 -17.69 4.90
CA ALA A 153 -1.12 -18.80 5.27
C ALA A 153 0.33 -18.55 4.85
N SER A 154 0.58 -18.08 3.61
CA SER A 154 1.92 -17.74 3.14
C SER A 154 2.57 -16.68 4.03
N LEU A 155 1.81 -15.67 4.45
CA LEU A 155 2.28 -14.64 5.37
C LEU A 155 2.57 -15.23 6.75
N ALA A 156 1.66 -16.01 7.33
CA ALA A 156 1.86 -16.67 8.61
C ALA A 156 3.13 -17.55 8.62
N ILE A 157 3.36 -18.35 7.58
CA ILE A 157 4.56 -19.18 7.45
C ILE A 157 5.81 -18.29 7.32
N HIS A 158 5.78 -17.26 6.49
CA HIS A 158 6.90 -16.32 6.33
C HIS A 158 7.28 -15.66 7.67
N ILE A 159 6.27 -15.26 8.46
CA ILE A 159 6.44 -14.66 9.79
C ILE A 159 7.09 -15.65 10.75
N VAL A 160 6.57 -16.87 10.84
CA VAL A 160 7.10 -17.91 11.74
C VAL A 160 8.54 -18.27 11.38
N MET A 161 8.86 -18.38 10.08
CA MET A 161 10.21 -18.65 9.62
C MET A 161 11.18 -17.52 9.97
N LEU A 162 10.77 -16.26 9.80
CA LEU A 162 11.61 -15.11 10.15
C LEU A 162 11.84 -14.99 11.66
N LEU A 163 10.79 -15.17 12.48
CA LEU A 163 10.90 -15.14 13.95
C LEU A 163 11.84 -16.24 14.46
N LYS A 164 11.79 -17.44 13.88
CA LYS A 164 12.73 -18.52 14.22
C LYS A 164 14.17 -18.17 13.84
N LYS A 165 14.37 -17.49 12.71
CA LYS A 165 15.70 -17.07 12.24
C LYS A 165 16.31 -16.00 13.14
N GLU A 166 15.54 -14.97 13.52
CA GLU A 166 16.03 -13.93 14.44
C GLU A 166 16.31 -14.49 15.84
N ARG A 167 15.43 -15.36 16.37
CA ARG A 167 15.67 -16.02 17.67
C ARG A 167 16.95 -16.85 17.66
N LYS A 168 17.27 -17.52 16.54
CA LYS A 168 18.50 -18.29 16.40
C LYS A 168 19.76 -17.41 16.41
N ILE A 169 19.72 -16.28 15.72
CA ILE A 169 20.83 -15.30 15.68
C ILE A 169 21.08 -14.68 17.06
N VAL A 170 20.01 -14.32 17.80
CA VAL A 170 20.13 -13.80 19.17
C VAL A 170 20.74 -14.83 20.12
N LEU A 171 20.35 -16.11 19.99
CA LEU A 171 20.90 -17.19 20.80
C LEU A 171 22.38 -17.49 20.47
N GLU A 172 22.78 -17.46 19.19
CA GLU A 172 24.20 -17.61 18.80
C GLU A 172 25.08 -16.46 19.30
N ASN A 173 24.57 -15.22 19.29
CA ASN A 173 25.30 -14.05 19.82
C ASN A 173 25.34 -14.00 21.35
N ALA A 174 24.48 -14.73 22.06
CA ALA A 174 24.48 -14.80 23.52
C ALA A 174 25.39 -15.91 24.08
N VAL A 175 25.84 -16.83 23.21
CA VAL A 175 26.70 -17.97 23.57
C VAL A 175 28.18 -17.71 23.23
N ASN A 176 28.47 -16.76 22.34
CA ASN A 176 29.81 -16.21 22.05
C ASN A 176 30.12 -15.00 22.94
#